data_AF-A0A815MQ03-F1
#
_entry.id   AF-A0A815MQ03-F1
#
_cell.length_a   1.000
_cell.length_b   1.000
_cell.length_c   1.000
_cell.angle_alpha   90.00
_cell.angle_beta   90.00
_cell.angle_gamma   90.00
#
_symmetry.space_group_name_H-M   'P 1'
#
loop_
_entity.id
_entity.type
_entity.pdbx_description
1 polymer ?
#
loop_
_entity_poly.entity_id
_entity_poly.type
_entity_poly.pdbx_seq_one_letter_code
_entity_poly.pdbx_strand_id
1 'polypeptide(L)'
;MTMIIVPTPSVPNTGFFSNDYVLSAVKAIGKVIRLCDKYHQVVVTSTVMPGSTGGIIRDVLESSSGRKVGCLDSEVGLAYNPEFIALGQVIRDMLNPDFILIGESDRRIGDALQTLYSKTTTKQPVLFRRMNFINAEITKISINTYVTTKITYANMLSELCEKFPGADTDVVTTAIGCDSRIGTKYLKGALAYGGPCFPRDNRAFVALAKSVFVNALLAEATDQLNNYQVDRLLRVCEQIAEVRFGNAPSLRPKVGILGLSYKPDTPVVECSAACALANKLISTFDVLAYDPLAMSSAFQICDTRVHFVNSVDELVYGHNTDILLIATASNSWKNITFSCTDKRTLYIVNCWRLLNKEEVEENNRHIRIILLGNGDSKFVLNQLKTSDKTRNTIKIIEHPININSKLRILVTGGAGFIGSHLARRLVKEGHYIVCADWKRNDYFQENEFCNEFLKMDLRVHDNCLVATKGCDLVFNLAADVGGMGYTLSGKNDGRSSTQCNLRRLCPFAFLLGKLRRMIIPKSYLKSIKVWLESRQAFVKIQGKPFRWFTTKRGGLQGSSLLPPSL
;
A
#
# COMPACT_ATOMS: atom_id res chain seq x y z
N MET A 1 -36.08 -12.60 8.10
CA MET A 1 -34.78 -12.07 7.60
C MET A 1 -34.22 -13.04 6.58
N THR A 2 -33.68 -12.53 5.47
CA THR A 2 -32.97 -13.31 4.43
C THR A 2 -31.60 -12.70 4.19
N MET A 3 -30.55 -13.51 4.23
CA MET A 3 -29.17 -13.10 3.95
C MET A 3 -28.74 -13.54 2.55
N ILE A 4 -28.13 -12.64 1.79
CA ILE A 4 -27.69 -12.86 0.41
C ILE A 4 -26.16 -12.99 0.38
N ILE A 5 -25.70 -14.22 0.17
CA ILE A 5 -24.28 -14.63 0.22
C ILE A 5 -23.88 -15.29 -1.12
N VAL A 6 -24.17 -14.60 -2.22
CA VAL A 6 -23.87 -15.07 -3.59
C VAL A 6 -22.57 -14.45 -4.10
N PRO A 7 -21.88 -15.08 -5.07
CA PRO A 7 -20.65 -14.51 -5.61
C PRO A 7 -20.89 -13.18 -6.34
N THR A 8 -19.93 -12.27 -6.21
CA THR A 8 -19.83 -11.01 -6.96
C THR A 8 -18.53 -11.02 -7.76
N PRO A 9 -18.50 -11.71 -8.92
CA PRO A 9 -17.28 -11.88 -9.68
C PRO A 9 -16.79 -10.55 -10.25
N SER A 10 -15.48 -10.47 -10.52
CA SER A 10 -14.91 -9.31 -11.22
C SER A 10 -15.43 -9.26 -12.66
N VAL A 11 -15.80 -8.09 -13.13
CA VAL A 11 -16.07 -7.85 -14.55
C VAL A 11 -14.72 -7.70 -15.27
N PRO A 12 -14.42 -8.53 -16.28
CA PRO A 12 -13.13 -8.54 -16.97
C PRO A 12 -12.70 -7.15 -17.44
N ASN A 13 -11.43 -6.79 -17.22
CA ASN A 13 -10.81 -5.54 -17.67
C ASN A 13 -11.42 -4.22 -17.17
N THR A 14 -12.38 -4.25 -16.23
CA THR A 14 -13.00 -3.02 -15.70
C THR A 14 -12.55 -2.69 -14.27
N GLY A 15 -12.20 -3.71 -13.49
CA GLY A 15 -11.95 -3.60 -12.05
C GLY A 15 -13.23 -3.56 -11.19
N PHE A 16 -14.43 -3.49 -11.78
CA PHE A 16 -15.71 -3.49 -11.05
C PHE A 16 -16.20 -4.92 -10.78
N PHE A 17 -17.17 -5.05 -9.86
CA PHE A 17 -17.87 -6.31 -9.58
C PHE A 17 -19.20 -6.40 -10.36
N SER A 18 -19.57 -7.61 -10.77
CA SER A 18 -20.92 -7.88 -11.26
C SER A 18 -21.88 -8.07 -10.08
N ASN A 19 -23.04 -7.43 -10.18
CA ASN A 19 -24.14 -7.60 -9.26
C ASN A 19 -25.18 -8.62 -9.76
N ASP A 20 -24.97 -9.30 -10.90
CA ASP A 20 -26.01 -10.09 -11.57
C ASP A 20 -26.63 -11.16 -10.67
N TYR A 21 -25.80 -11.90 -9.92
CA TYR A 21 -26.27 -12.91 -8.97
C TYR A 21 -27.05 -12.28 -7.81
N VAL A 22 -26.59 -11.14 -7.30
CA VAL A 22 -27.26 -10.40 -6.21
C VAL A 22 -28.62 -9.90 -6.70
N LEU A 23 -28.68 -9.27 -7.88
CA LEU A 23 -29.91 -8.74 -8.46
C LEU A 23 -30.92 -9.86 -8.77
N SER A 24 -30.44 -11.01 -9.26
CA SER A 24 -31.29 -12.19 -9.49
C SER A 24 -31.92 -12.69 -8.18
N ALA A 25 -31.12 -12.83 -7.11
CA ALA A 25 -31.60 -13.23 -5.80
C ALA A 25 -32.59 -12.21 -5.21
N VAL A 26 -32.26 -10.92 -5.27
CA VAL A 26 -33.12 -9.82 -4.78
C VAL A 26 -34.45 -9.79 -5.52
N LYS A 27 -34.44 -9.97 -6.84
CA LYS A 27 -35.68 -10.00 -7.65
C LYS A 27 -36.58 -11.18 -7.26
N ALA A 28 -36.00 -12.35 -7.03
CA ALA A 28 -36.76 -13.52 -6.58
C ALA A 28 -37.36 -13.30 -5.18
N ILE A 29 -36.56 -12.76 -4.25
CA ILE A 29 -36.99 -12.42 -2.88
C ILE A 29 -38.11 -11.38 -2.91
N GLY A 30 -37.97 -10.31 -3.69
CA GLY A 30 -38.97 -9.25 -3.77
C GLY A 30 -40.33 -9.74 -4.30
N LYS A 31 -40.35 -10.65 -5.28
CA LYS A 31 -41.59 -11.28 -5.75
C LYS A 31 -42.34 -12.01 -4.63
N VAL A 32 -41.62 -12.68 -3.72
CA VAL A 32 -42.22 -13.37 -2.56
C VAL A 32 -42.69 -12.36 -1.52
N ILE A 33 -41.89 -11.34 -1.22
CA ILE A 33 -42.25 -10.26 -0.29
C ILE A 33 -43.57 -9.59 -0.68
N ARG A 34 -43.81 -9.38 -1.99
CA ARG A 34 -45.07 -8.80 -2.50
C ARG A 34 -46.31 -9.56 -2.04
N LEU A 35 -46.18 -10.86 -1.77
CA LEU A 35 -47.27 -11.75 -1.37
C LEU A 35 -47.41 -11.89 0.16
N CYS A 36 -46.61 -11.17 0.96
CA CYS A 36 -46.52 -11.37 2.41
C CYS A 36 -46.80 -10.07 3.17
N ASP A 37 -47.75 -10.03 4.10
CA ASP A 37 -48.12 -8.80 4.84
C ASP A 37 -47.19 -8.43 6.01
N LYS A 38 -46.10 -9.17 6.20
CA LYS A 38 -45.17 -8.95 7.32
C LYS A 38 -43.93 -8.20 6.87
N TYR A 39 -43.39 -7.38 7.77
CA TYR A 39 -42.09 -6.75 7.59
C TYR A 39 -41.01 -7.80 7.36
N HIS A 40 -40.27 -7.68 6.25
CA HIS A 40 -39.17 -8.58 5.93
C HIS A 40 -37.85 -7.84 5.79
N GLN A 41 -36.77 -8.47 6.26
CA GLN A 41 -35.42 -7.90 6.23
C GLN A 41 -34.60 -8.63 5.19
N VAL A 42 -34.07 -7.88 4.23
CA VAL A 42 -33.13 -8.36 3.19
C VAL A 42 -31.75 -7.83 3.53
N VAL A 43 -30.80 -8.74 3.71
CA VAL A 43 -29.43 -8.42 4.14
C VAL A 43 -28.46 -8.86 3.04
N VAL A 44 -27.75 -7.91 2.42
CA VAL A 44 -26.71 -8.17 1.44
C VAL A 44 -25.38 -8.35 2.18
N THR A 45 -24.85 -9.56 2.15
CA THR A 45 -23.55 -9.91 2.76
C THR A 45 -22.44 -9.98 1.72
N SER A 46 -22.83 -10.22 0.47
CA SER A 46 -21.94 -10.27 -0.69
C SER A 46 -21.19 -8.95 -0.87
N THR A 47 -19.89 -8.95 -1.15
CA THR A 47 -19.13 -7.70 -1.32
C THR A 47 -19.53 -7.01 -2.63
N VAL A 48 -20.07 -5.80 -2.55
CA VAL A 48 -20.56 -5.03 -3.70
C VAL A 48 -19.81 -3.71 -3.86
N MET A 49 -19.91 -3.07 -5.03
CA MET A 49 -19.31 -1.77 -5.27
C MET A 49 -20.06 -0.66 -4.51
N PRO A 50 -19.38 0.38 -3.99
CA PRO A 50 -20.04 1.53 -3.40
C PRO A 50 -21.09 2.14 -4.32
N GLY A 51 -22.30 2.35 -3.79
CA GLY A 51 -23.48 2.76 -4.55
C GLY A 51 -24.43 1.62 -4.92
N SER A 52 -24.04 0.36 -4.75
CA SER A 52 -24.85 -0.78 -5.22
C SER A 52 -26.08 -1.02 -4.34
N THR A 53 -25.91 -1.11 -3.02
CA THR A 53 -26.98 -1.47 -2.07
C THR A 53 -28.05 -0.39 -2.04
N GLY A 54 -27.63 0.87 -1.95
CA GLY A 54 -28.54 2.02 -1.94
C GLY A 54 -29.10 2.39 -3.31
N GLY A 55 -28.50 1.92 -4.41
CA GLY A 55 -28.92 2.16 -5.78
C GLY A 55 -29.61 0.92 -6.37
N ILE A 56 -28.98 0.31 -7.39
CA ILE A 56 -29.58 -0.75 -8.22
C ILE A 56 -30.19 -1.92 -7.42
N ILE A 57 -29.60 -2.30 -6.29
CA ILE A 57 -30.15 -3.38 -5.44
C ILE A 57 -31.45 -2.94 -4.78
N ARG A 58 -31.50 -1.72 -4.22
CA ARG A 58 -32.73 -1.15 -3.69
C ARG A 58 -33.79 -1.02 -4.78
N ASP A 59 -33.42 -0.50 -5.95
CA ASP A 59 -34.36 -0.30 -7.06
C ASP A 59 -35.01 -1.62 -7.50
N VAL A 60 -34.22 -2.69 -7.61
CA VAL A 60 -34.73 -4.04 -7.93
C VAL A 60 -35.61 -4.58 -6.80
N LEU A 61 -35.22 -4.37 -5.54
CA LEU A 61 -36.03 -4.82 -4.40
C LEU A 61 -37.39 -4.10 -4.36
N GLU A 62 -37.41 -2.78 -4.49
CA GLU A 62 -38.64 -1.98 -4.46
C GLU A 62 -39.56 -2.31 -5.65
N SER A 63 -39.00 -2.37 -6.86
CA SER A 63 -39.79 -2.67 -8.07
C SER A 63 -40.38 -4.08 -8.05
N SER A 64 -39.63 -5.08 -7.57
CA SER A 64 -40.11 -6.47 -7.50
C SER A 64 -41.08 -6.71 -6.34
N SER A 65 -40.85 -6.09 -5.17
CA SER A 65 -41.74 -6.22 -4.00
C SER A 65 -42.98 -5.33 -4.04
N GLY A 66 -42.94 -4.21 -4.79
CA GLY A 66 -43.99 -3.19 -4.74
C GLY A 66 -43.96 -2.36 -3.45
N ARG A 67 -42.91 -2.50 -2.64
CA ARG A 67 -42.74 -1.85 -1.33
C ARG A 67 -41.59 -0.87 -1.34
N LYS A 68 -41.60 0.09 -0.42
CA LYS A 68 -40.53 1.08 -0.26
C LYS A 68 -39.60 0.70 0.88
N VAL A 69 -38.31 0.92 0.68
CA VAL A 69 -37.27 0.66 1.68
C VAL A 69 -37.07 1.89 2.56
N GLY A 70 -37.04 1.71 3.88
CA GLY A 70 -36.59 2.73 4.83
C GLY A 70 -37.56 3.87 5.18
N CYS A 71 -38.82 3.85 4.72
CA CYS A 71 -39.87 4.76 5.21
C CYS A 71 -40.46 4.30 6.57
N LEU A 72 -41.17 5.20 7.28
CA LEU A 72 -41.89 4.90 8.53
C LEU A 72 -42.87 3.74 8.32
N ASP A 73 -43.58 3.75 7.19
CA ASP A 73 -44.49 2.69 6.76
C ASP A 73 -43.79 1.58 5.95
N SER A 74 -42.45 1.54 5.97
CA SER A 74 -41.70 0.52 5.24
C SER A 74 -42.02 -0.87 5.76
N GLU A 75 -42.49 -1.71 4.86
CA GLU A 75 -42.71 -3.13 5.06
C GLU A 75 -41.46 -3.96 4.69
N VAL A 76 -40.34 -3.32 4.29
CA VAL A 76 -39.08 -4.00 3.96
C VAL A 76 -37.86 -3.26 4.47
N GLY A 77 -37.02 -3.96 5.25
CA GLY A 77 -35.69 -3.50 5.62
C GLY A 77 -34.64 -3.96 4.62
N LEU A 78 -33.69 -3.09 4.29
CA LEU A 78 -32.51 -3.43 3.50
C LEU A 78 -31.25 -3.13 4.33
N ALA A 79 -30.33 -4.09 4.40
CA ALA A 79 -29.04 -3.90 5.05
C ALA A 79 -27.90 -4.38 4.15
N TYR A 80 -26.75 -3.73 4.27
CA TYR A 80 -25.46 -4.23 3.82
C TYR A 80 -24.65 -4.64 5.04
N ASN A 81 -24.28 -5.92 5.13
CA ASN A 81 -23.59 -6.46 6.30
C ASN A 81 -22.53 -7.45 5.81
N PRO A 82 -21.36 -6.94 5.37
CA PRO A 82 -20.31 -7.77 4.82
C PRO A 82 -19.52 -8.48 5.92
N GLU A 83 -18.94 -9.61 5.57
CA GLU A 83 -18.11 -10.40 6.48
C GLU A 83 -16.61 -10.06 6.34
N PHE A 84 -15.88 -10.08 7.45
CA PHE A 84 -14.42 -9.86 7.52
C PHE A 84 -13.68 -11.14 7.90
N ILE A 85 -14.00 -12.23 7.20
CA ILE A 85 -13.47 -13.57 7.44
C ILE A 85 -12.23 -13.86 6.60
N ALA A 86 -11.37 -14.75 7.12
CA ALA A 86 -10.28 -15.36 6.37
C ALA A 86 -10.60 -16.84 6.07
N LEU A 87 -10.40 -17.26 4.81
CA LEU A 87 -10.51 -18.69 4.43
C LEU A 87 -9.65 -19.58 5.36
N GLY A 88 -10.12 -20.78 5.72
CA GLY A 88 -9.43 -21.65 6.69
C GLY A 88 -9.67 -21.31 8.17
N GLN A 89 -10.20 -20.13 8.51
CA GLN A 89 -10.61 -19.76 9.88
C GLN A 89 -12.02 -19.16 9.95
N VAL A 90 -12.86 -19.43 8.94
CA VAL A 90 -14.18 -18.80 8.76
C VAL A 90 -15.05 -18.89 10.01
N ILE A 91 -15.23 -20.08 10.59
CA ILE A 91 -16.05 -20.28 11.79
C ILE A 91 -15.52 -19.45 12.96
N ARG A 92 -14.20 -19.48 13.19
CA ARG A 92 -13.53 -18.74 14.27
C ARG A 92 -13.76 -17.24 14.12
N ASP A 93 -13.58 -16.72 12.91
CA ASP A 93 -13.69 -15.29 12.60
C ASP A 93 -15.14 -14.80 12.73
N MET A 94 -16.13 -15.62 12.34
CA MET A 94 -17.55 -15.31 12.54
C MET A 94 -17.93 -15.28 14.02
N LEU A 95 -17.38 -16.17 14.83
CA LEU A 95 -17.66 -16.21 16.28
C LEU A 95 -16.92 -15.09 17.04
N ASN A 96 -15.76 -14.65 16.55
CA ASN A 96 -14.87 -13.70 17.22
C ASN A 96 -14.47 -12.50 16.34
N PRO A 97 -15.42 -11.72 15.82
CA PRO A 97 -15.11 -10.61 14.92
C PRO A 97 -14.32 -9.49 15.64
N ASP A 98 -13.47 -8.79 14.89
CA ASP A 98 -12.85 -7.56 15.39
C ASP A 98 -13.93 -6.46 15.57
N PHE A 99 -14.90 -6.39 14.66
CA PHE A 99 -16.13 -5.60 14.75
C PHE A 99 -17.16 -6.10 13.72
N ILE A 100 -18.41 -5.66 13.85
CA ILE A 100 -19.49 -5.95 12.90
C ILE A 100 -19.94 -4.67 12.22
N LEU A 101 -19.94 -4.68 10.89
CA LEU A 101 -20.33 -3.56 10.04
C LEU A 101 -21.77 -3.71 9.56
N ILE A 102 -22.58 -2.68 9.76
CA ILE A 102 -23.98 -2.65 9.32
C ILE A 102 -24.23 -1.33 8.57
N GLY A 103 -24.42 -1.42 7.26
CA GLY A 103 -25.08 -0.39 6.46
C GLY A 103 -26.59 -0.61 6.52
N GLU A 104 -27.38 0.33 7.02
CA GLU A 104 -28.82 0.11 7.26
C GLU A 104 -29.72 1.10 6.53
N SER A 105 -30.89 0.63 6.07
CA SER A 105 -31.97 1.49 5.58
C SER A 105 -32.69 2.23 6.70
N ASP A 106 -32.82 1.58 7.86
CA ASP A 106 -33.58 2.07 9.00
C ASP A 106 -33.11 1.38 10.29
N ARG A 107 -33.52 1.93 11.44
CA ARG A 107 -33.08 1.46 12.74
C ARG A 107 -33.54 0.03 13.04
N ARG A 108 -34.72 -0.39 12.54
CA ARG A 108 -35.34 -1.70 12.86
C ARG A 108 -34.47 -2.86 12.37
N ILE A 109 -33.98 -2.78 11.12
CA ILE A 109 -33.10 -3.83 10.59
C ILE A 109 -31.73 -3.86 11.28
N GLY A 110 -31.18 -2.71 11.61
CA GLY A 110 -29.91 -2.67 12.34
C GLY A 110 -30.02 -3.17 13.78
N ASP A 111 -31.12 -2.89 14.48
CA ASP A 111 -31.36 -3.43 15.84
C ASP A 111 -31.56 -4.96 15.80
N ALA A 112 -32.22 -5.47 14.76
CA ALA A 112 -32.39 -6.91 14.56
C ALA A 112 -31.05 -7.62 14.30
N LEU A 113 -30.19 -7.05 13.43
CA LEU A 113 -28.84 -7.57 13.19
C LEU A 113 -27.98 -7.49 14.46
N GLN A 114 -28.04 -6.39 15.19
CA GLN A 114 -27.33 -6.23 16.45
C GLN A 114 -27.78 -7.26 17.50
N THR A 115 -29.07 -7.56 17.57
CA THR A 115 -29.63 -8.60 18.45
C THR A 115 -29.16 -10.00 18.03
N LEU A 116 -29.17 -10.28 16.72
CA LEU A 116 -28.70 -11.55 16.18
C LEU A 116 -27.23 -11.79 16.56
N TYR A 117 -26.35 -10.86 16.22
CA TYR A 117 -24.93 -11.03 16.46
C TYR A 117 -24.53 -10.98 17.93
N SER A 118 -25.24 -10.21 18.76
CA SER A 118 -25.04 -10.25 20.22
C SER A 118 -25.30 -11.64 20.81
N LYS A 119 -26.14 -12.47 20.17
CA LYS A 119 -26.44 -13.83 20.61
C LYS A 119 -25.56 -14.91 19.99
N THR A 120 -25.03 -14.68 18.79
CA THR A 120 -24.27 -15.70 18.05
C THR A 120 -22.75 -15.58 18.22
N THR A 121 -22.24 -14.42 18.60
CA THR A 121 -20.80 -14.20 18.78
C THR A 121 -20.34 -14.57 20.19
N THR A 122 -19.17 -15.18 20.28
CA THR A 122 -18.55 -15.57 21.56
C THR A 122 -17.78 -14.42 22.20
N LYS A 123 -17.23 -13.51 21.40
CA LYS A 123 -16.48 -12.35 21.89
C LYS A 123 -17.42 -11.22 22.29
N GLN A 124 -17.44 -10.88 23.58
CA GLN A 124 -18.29 -9.84 24.15
C GLN A 124 -17.47 -8.76 24.89
N PRO A 125 -17.91 -7.48 24.90
CA PRO A 125 -19.03 -6.94 24.12
C PRO A 125 -18.69 -6.85 22.63
N VAL A 126 -19.68 -7.12 21.78
CA VAL A 126 -19.52 -6.97 20.32
C VAL A 126 -19.39 -5.49 19.94
N LEU A 127 -18.37 -5.17 19.15
CA LEU A 127 -18.21 -3.83 18.61
C LEU A 127 -19.03 -3.66 17.32
N PHE A 128 -20.08 -2.85 17.37
CA PHE A 128 -20.90 -2.53 16.20
C PHE A 128 -20.48 -1.21 15.56
N ARG A 129 -20.47 -1.18 14.22
CA ARG A 129 -20.33 0.04 13.40
C ARG A 129 -21.51 0.13 12.45
N ARG A 130 -22.48 0.96 12.83
CA ARG A 130 -23.72 1.19 12.08
C ARG A 130 -23.61 2.49 11.30
N MET A 131 -23.96 2.47 10.03
CA MET A 131 -23.79 3.60 9.12
C MET A 131 -24.73 3.48 7.90
N ASN A 132 -24.67 4.45 6.99
CA ASN A 132 -25.38 4.36 5.71
C ASN A 132 -24.69 3.34 4.76
N PHE A 133 -25.38 2.97 3.67
CA PHE A 133 -24.87 2.00 2.70
C PHE A 133 -23.52 2.38 2.09
N ILE A 134 -23.39 3.63 1.61
CA ILE A 134 -22.17 4.10 0.93
C ILE A 134 -20.96 3.99 1.87
N ASN A 135 -21.11 4.43 3.11
CA ASN A 135 -20.04 4.37 4.10
C ASN A 135 -19.65 2.91 4.40
N ALA A 136 -20.62 2.00 4.50
CA ALA A 136 -20.34 0.60 4.78
C ALA A 136 -19.65 -0.10 3.59
N GLU A 137 -20.11 0.15 2.36
CA GLU A 137 -19.50 -0.38 1.14
C GLU A 137 -18.05 0.11 0.95
N ILE A 138 -17.81 1.41 1.14
CA ILE A 138 -16.45 1.99 1.10
C ILE A 138 -15.58 1.38 2.21
N THR A 139 -16.11 1.22 3.42
CA THR A 139 -15.37 0.65 4.56
C THR A 139 -14.85 -0.74 4.24
N LYS A 140 -15.68 -1.60 3.64
CA LYS A 140 -15.29 -2.98 3.32
C LYS A 140 -14.08 -3.03 2.37
N ILE A 141 -14.15 -2.29 1.27
CA ILE A 141 -13.07 -2.27 0.26
C ILE A 141 -11.81 -1.57 0.82
N SER A 142 -12.00 -0.50 1.59
CA SER A 142 -10.89 0.27 2.18
C SER A 142 -10.05 -0.57 3.15
N ILE A 143 -10.68 -1.43 3.95
CA ILE A 143 -9.96 -2.32 4.88
C ILE A 143 -9.03 -3.27 4.11
N ASN A 144 -9.53 -3.94 3.06
CA ASN A 144 -8.71 -4.87 2.27
C ASN A 144 -7.59 -4.14 1.50
N THR A 145 -7.87 -2.93 1.00
CA THR A 145 -6.87 -2.06 0.36
C THR A 145 -5.77 -1.61 1.33
N TYR A 146 -6.12 -1.32 2.59
CA TYR A 146 -5.13 -0.96 3.61
C TYR A 146 -4.31 -2.17 4.07
N VAL A 147 -4.94 -3.34 4.24
CA VAL A 147 -4.25 -4.58 4.59
C VAL A 147 -3.21 -4.96 3.54
N THR A 148 -3.57 -4.90 2.25
CA THR A 148 -2.62 -5.17 1.14
C THR A 148 -1.48 -4.16 1.09
N THR A 149 -1.75 -2.90 1.44
CA THR A 149 -0.71 -1.88 1.61
C THR A 149 0.26 -2.24 2.74
N LYS A 150 -0.21 -2.71 3.91
CA LYS A 150 0.65 -3.17 5.01
C LYS A 150 1.54 -4.33 4.60
N ILE A 151 0.99 -5.33 3.91
CA ILE A 151 1.76 -6.50 3.43
C ILE A 151 2.85 -6.04 2.45
N THR A 152 2.48 -5.19 1.50
CA THR A 152 3.42 -4.67 0.49
C THR A 152 4.51 -3.81 1.12
N TYR A 153 4.17 -3.01 2.12
CA TYR A 153 5.15 -2.26 2.92
C TYR A 153 6.12 -3.19 3.64
N ALA A 154 5.63 -4.27 4.27
CA ALA A 154 6.48 -5.26 4.92
C ALA A 154 7.41 -5.98 3.91
N ASN A 155 6.94 -6.27 2.70
CA ASN A 155 7.76 -6.84 1.64
C ASN A 155 8.87 -5.88 1.16
N MET A 156 8.55 -4.59 1.01
CA MET A 156 9.53 -3.55 0.71
C MET A 156 10.57 -3.42 1.84
N LEU A 157 10.12 -3.46 3.09
CA LEU A 157 11.01 -3.40 4.25
C LEU A 157 11.93 -4.63 4.34
N SER A 158 11.42 -5.82 4.01
CA SER A 158 12.20 -7.04 3.87
C SER A 158 13.34 -6.88 2.85
N GLU A 159 13.05 -6.35 1.66
CA GLU A 159 14.10 -6.08 0.67
C GLU A 159 15.11 -5.02 1.14
N LEU A 160 14.68 -4.05 1.93
CA LEU A 160 15.58 -3.06 2.52
C LEU A 160 16.53 -3.70 3.55
N CYS A 161 16.00 -4.53 4.47
CA CYS A 161 16.80 -5.24 5.47
C CYS A 161 17.88 -6.12 4.82
N GLU A 162 17.58 -6.74 3.68
CA GLU A 162 18.56 -7.52 2.90
C GLU A 162 19.78 -6.73 2.41
N LYS A 163 19.75 -5.38 2.45
CA LYS A 163 20.86 -4.53 2.00
C LYS A 163 21.83 -4.16 3.13
N PHE A 164 21.51 -4.48 4.38
CA PHE A 164 22.31 -4.10 5.54
C PHE A 164 22.71 -5.35 6.33
N PRO A 165 24.02 -5.64 6.49
CA PRO A 165 24.48 -6.71 7.38
C PRO A 165 23.90 -6.58 8.78
N GLY A 166 23.51 -7.70 9.39
CA GLY A 166 22.86 -7.77 10.69
C GLY A 166 21.40 -7.29 10.75
N ALA A 167 20.81 -6.81 9.65
CA ALA A 167 19.40 -6.42 9.63
C ALA A 167 18.47 -7.62 9.42
N ASP A 168 17.40 -7.67 10.20
CA ASP A 168 16.37 -8.71 10.11
C ASP A 168 14.96 -8.12 10.03
N THR A 169 14.23 -8.48 8.98
CA THR A 169 12.88 -7.96 8.75
C THR A 169 11.89 -8.31 9.85
N ASP A 170 11.99 -9.47 10.51
CA ASP A 170 11.07 -9.88 11.56
C ASP A 170 11.34 -9.12 12.86
N VAL A 171 12.61 -8.85 13.16
CA VAL A 171 12.99 -7.97 14.28
C VAL A 171 12.42 -6.57 14.08
N VAL A 172 12.62 -5.99 12.89
CA VAL A 172 12.14 -4.64 12.57
C VAL A 172 10.61 -4.57 12.56
N THR A 173 9.94 -5.50 11.88
CA THR A 173 8.47 -5.52 11.79
C THR A 173 7.80 -5.79 13.14
N THR A 174 8.40 -6.61 13.99
CA THR A 174 7.94 -6.80 15.38
C THR A 174 8.05 -5.50 16.17
N ALA A 175 9.19 -4.81 16.11
CA ALA A 175 9.40 -3.56 16.84
C ALA A 175 8.40 -2.47 16.41
N ILE A 176 8.20 -2.25 15.11
CA ILE A 176 7.21 -1.24 14.64
C ILE A 176 5.77 -1.71 14.88
N GLY A 177 5.52 -3.02 14.93
CA GLY A 177 4.22 -3.60 15.22
C GLY A 177 3.77 -3.39 16.67
N CYS A 178 4.71 -3.20 17.60
CA CYS A 178 4.44 -2.81 18.99
C CYS A 178 3.89 -1.38 19.11
N ASP A 179 4.11 -0.53 18.10
CA ASP A 179 3.51 0.79 18.05
C ASP A 179 2.00 0.66 17.83
N SER A 180 1.20 1.14 18.78
CA SER A 180 -0.26 1.02 18.76
C SER A 180 -0.92 1.71 17.57
N ARG A 181 -0.22 2.63 16.90
CA ARG A 181 -0.69 3.29 15.66
C ARG A 181 -0.59 2.37 14.44
N ILE A 182 0.29 1.36 14.49
CA ILE A 182 0.59 0.44 13.37
C ILE A 182 -0.06 -0.92 13.61
N GLY A 183 0.16 -1.49 14.80
CA GLY A 183 -0.27 -2.82 15.19
C GLY A 183 0.43 -3.97 14.45
N THR A 184 0.37 -5.17 15.04
CA THR A 184 1.17 -6.35 14.65
C THR A 184 0.62 -7.14 13.45
N LYS A 185 -0.69 -7.08 13.18
CA LYS A 185 -1.31 -7.89 12.11
C LYS A 185 -0.86 -7.43 10.70
N TYR A 186 -0.70 -8.40 9.79
CA TYR A 186 -0.38 -8.19 8.36
C TYR A 186 0.91 -7.41 8.09
N LEU A 187 1.95 -7.65 8.90
CA LEU A 187 3.23 -6.94 8.81
C LEU A 187 4.44 -7.87 8.65
N LYS A 188 4.23 -9.09 8.12
CA LYS A 188 5.30 -10.07 7.85
C LYS A 188 5.78 -9.93 6.41
N GLY A 189 7.06 -9.62 6.19
CA GLY A 189 7.64 -9.55 4.84
C GLY A 189 7.92 -10.94 4.27
N ALA A 190 7.38 -11.29 3.11
CA ALA A 190 7.52 -12.60 2.48
C ALA A 190 7.32 -12.49 0.95
N LEU A 191 6.41 -13.30 0.39
CA LEU A 191 6.00 -13.22 -1.01
C LEU A 191 4.90 -12.19 -1.24
N ALA A 192 4.53 -12.00 -2.51
CA ALA A 192 3.33 -11.27 -2.91
C ALA A 192 2.07 -11.83 -2.22
N TYR A 193 1.12 -10.96 -1.86
CA TYR A 193 -0.22 -11.40 -1.47
C TYR A 193 -1.00 -11.89 -2.68
N GLY A 194 -1.93 -12.81 -2.44
CA GLY A 194 -2.81 -13.39 -3.44
C GLY A 194 -4.22 -13.64 -2.90
N GLY A 195 -4.90 -14.62 -3.49
CA GLY A 195 -6.24 -15.05 -3.09
C GLY A 195 -7.36 -14.30 -3.80
N PRO A 196 -8.62 -14.72 -3.57
CA PRO A 196 -9.78 -14.23 -4.32
C PRO A 196 -10.14 -12.77 -3.98
N CYS A 197 -9.85 -12.32 -2.75
CA CYS A 197 -10.34 -11.04 -2.26
C CYS A 197 -9.30 -9.91 -2.40
N PHE A 198 -8.04 -10.12 -2.00
CA PHE A 198 -7.07 -9.02 -1.87
C PHE A 198 -6.73 -8.32 -3.19
N PRO A 199 -6.27 -9.02 -4.25
CA PRO A 199 -5.97 -8.36 -5.54
C PRO A 199 -7.24 -7.78 -6.17
N ARG A 200 -8.36 -8.51 -6.05
CA ARG A 200 -9.66 -8.09 -6.57
C ARG A 200 -10.12 -6.76 -5.97
N ASP A 201 -10.17 -6.68 -4.65
CA ASP A 201 -10.73 -5.52 -3.94
C ASP A 201 -9.80 -4.30 -4.07
N ASN A 202 -8.47 -4.48 -4.11
CA ASN A 202 -7.53 -3.38 -4.38
C ASN A 202 -7.73 -2.80 -5.79
N ARG A 203 -7.90 -3.65 -6.81
CA ARG A 203 -8.22 -3.18 -8.18
C ARG A 203 -9.58 -2.50 -8.26
N ALA A 204 -10.56 -2.99 -7.52
CA ALA A 204 -11.88 -2.34 -7.43
C ALA A 204 -11.82 -0.98 -6.78
N PHE A 205 -10.98 -0.80 -5.75
CA PHE A 205 -10.73 0.51 -5.15
C PHE A 205 -10.13 1.50 -6.15
N VAL A 206 -9.13 1.07 -6.93
CA VAL A 206 -8.52 1.90 -7.99
C VAL A 206 -9.54 2.28 -9.07
N ALA A 207 -10.35 1.32 -9.53
CA ALA A 207 -11.38 1.55 -10.53
C ALA A 207 -12.47 2.53 -10.03
N LEU A 208 -12.91 2.36 -8.79
CA LEU A 208 -13.84 3.26 -8.10
C LEU A 208 -13.25 4.68 -8.00
N ALA A 209 -12.01 4.82 -7.53
CA ALA A 209 -11.38 6.13 -7.40
C ALA A 209 -11.32 6.84 -8.76
N LYS A 210 -10.95 6.13 -9.83
CA LYS A 210 -10.92 6.67 -11.20
C LYS A 210 -12.30 7.11 -11.69
N SER A 211 -13.37 6.35 -11.40
CA SER A 211 -14.71 6.72 -11.86
C SER A 211 -15.27 7.98 -11.20
N VAL A 212 -14.75 8.35 -10.02
CA VAL A 212 -15.09 9.59 -9.31
C VAL A 212 -13.97 10.63 -9.34
N PHE A 213 -13.02 10.50 -10.26
CA PHE A 213 -11.91 11.45 -10.48
C PHE A 213 -10.99 11.67 -9.26
N VAL A 214 -10.83 10.65 -8.41
CA VAL A 214 -9.89 10.59 -7.29
C VAL A 214 -8.66 9.79 -7.67
N ASN A 215 -7.48 10.25 -7.23
CA ASN A 215 -6.24 9.54 -7.47
C ASN A 215 -5.96 8.49 -6.37
N ALA A 216 -5.76 7.24 -6.77
CA ALA A 216 -5.50 6.12 -5.87
C ALA A 216 -4.04 5.63 -5.91
N LEU A 217 -3.07 6.56 -5.98
CA LEU A 217 -1.64 6.25 -6.13
C LEU A 217 -1.11 5.20 -5.14
N LEU A 218 -1.60 5.21 -3.89
CA LEU A 218 -1.19 4.22 -2.89
C LEU A 218 -1.64 2.81 -3.29
N ALA A 219 -2.89 2.63 -3.69
CA ALA A 219 -3.43 1.34 -4.12
C ALA A 219 -2.78 0.86 -5.43
N GLU A 220 -2.49 1.79 -6.36
CA GLU A 220 -1.76 1.49 -7.60
C GLU A 220 -0.31 1.06 -7.33
N ALA A 221 0.40 1.78 -6.46
CA ALA A 221 1.76 1.42 -6.07
C ALA A 221 1.78 0.08 -5.31
N THR A 222 0.80 -0.18 -4.45
CA THR A 222 0.60 -1.45 -3.75
C THR A 222 0.52 -2.61 -4.75
N ASP A 223 -0.32 -2.50 -5.80
CA ASP A 223 -0.47 -3.55 -6.81
C ASP A 223 0.81 -3.76 -7.63
N GLN A 224 1.45 -2.66 -8.06
CA GLN A 224 2.71 -2.71 -8.81
C GLN A 224 3.83 -3.39 -8.02
N LEU A 225 4.01 -2.99 -6.76
CA LEU A 225 5.02 -3.58 -5.88
C LEU A 225 4.72 -5.03 -5.52
N ASN A 226 3.43 -5.40 -5.40
CA ASN A 226 3.04 -6.79 -5.19
C ASN A 226 3.44 -7.67 -6.38
N ASN A 227 3.18 -7.23 -7.61
CA ASN A 227 3.59 -7.96 -8.82
C ASN A 227 5.13 -8.06 -8.94
N TYR A 228 5.84 -6.98 -8.59
CA TYR A 228 7.31 -6.94 -8.59
C TYR A 228 7.93 -7.99 -7.64
N GLN A 229 7.25 -8.40 -6.55
CA GLN A 229 7.80 -9.40 -5.63
C GLN A 229 8.01 -10.76 -6.29
N VAL A 230 7.15 -11.14 -7.26
CA VAL A 230 7.34 -12.39 -8.02
C VAL A 230 8.61 -12.30 -8.87
N ASP A 231 8.81 -11.18 -9.56
CA ASP A 231 10.03 -10.94 -10.36
C ASP A 231 11.29 -10.88 -9.48
N ARG A 232 11.18 -10.37 -8.26
CA ARG A 232 12.27 -10.36 -7.30
C ARG A 232 12.70 -11.77 -6.91
N LEU A 233 11.76 -12.68 -6.64
CA LEU A 233 12.08 -14.06 -6.29
C LEU A 233 12.67 -14.85 -7.46
N LEU A 234 12.19 -14.61 -8.68
CA LEU A 234 12.83 -15.12 -9.90
C LEU A 234 14.31 -14.72 -9.94
N ARG A 235 14.62 -13.43 -9.75
CA ARG A 235 16.01 -12.94 -9.73
C ARG A 235 16.85 -13.56 -8.62
N VAL A 236 16.26 -13.86 -7.46
CA VAL A 236 16.97 -14.58 -6.37
C VAL A 236 17.36 -15.99 -6.84
N CYS A 237 16.46 -16.71 -7.51
CA CYS A 237 16.76 -18.03 -8.06
C CYS A 237 17.85 -17.98 -9.13
N GLU A 238 17.78 -16.99 -10.04
CA GLU A 238 18.80 -16.75 -11.06
C GLU A 238 20.17 -16.43 -10.45
N GLN A 239 20.22 -15.61 -9.40
CA GLN A 239 21.46 -15.31 -8.68
C GLN A 239 22.08 -16.55 -8.02
N ILE A 240 21.25 -17.40 -7.40
CA ILE A 240 21.71 -18.66 -6.81
C ILE A 240 22.26 -19.59 -7.90
N ALA A 241 21.56 -19.70 -9.03
CA ALA A 241 22.00 -20.51 -10.15
C ALA A 241 23.31 -20.00 -10.76
N GLU A 242 23.46 -18.69 -10.95
CA GLU A 242 24.69 -18.05 -11.40
C GLU A 242 25.86 -18.40 -10.48
N VAL A 243 25.67 -18.27 -9.17
CA VAL A 243 26.69 -18.57 -8.16
C VAL A 243 27.09 -20.05 -8.17
N ARG A 244 26.13 -20.95 -8.38
CA ARG A 244 26.34 -22.38 -8.28
C ARG A 244 26.88 -23.02 -9.56
N PHE A 245 26.43 -22.54 -10.72
CA PHE A 245 26.67 -23.17 -12.02
C PHE A 245 27.33 -22.24 -13.04
N GLY A 246 27.56 -20.96 -12.71
CA GLY A 246 28.04 -19.96 -13.64
C GLY A 246 26.95 -19.41 -14.57
N ASN A 247 27.35 -18.55 -15.51
CA ASN A 247 26.44 -17.82 -16.41
C ASN A 247 25.80 -18.66 -17.53
N ALA A 248 26.33 -19.86 -17.79
CA ALA A 248 25.88 -20.73 -18.88
C ALA A 248 25.97 -22.21 -18.45
N PRO A 249 25.04 -22.66 -17.58
CA PRO A 249 25.05 -24.05 -17.12
C PRO A 249 24.75 -25.00 -18.28
N SER A 250 25.46 -26.12 -18.34
CA SER A 250 25.27 -27.17 -19.35
C SER A 250 23.92 -27.90 -19.23
N LEU A 251 23.29 -27.82 -18.06
CA LEU A 251 21.96 -28.36 -17.76
C LEU A 251 21.11 -27.27 -17.10
N ARG A 252 19.80 -27.33 -17.29
CA ARG A 252 18.87 -26.41 -16.61
C ARG A 252 18.86 -26.73 -15.12
N PRO A 253 19.11 -25.75 -14.24
CA PRO A 253 19.00 -25.98 -12.80
C PRO A 253 17.56 -26.33 -12.42
N LYS A 254 17.41 -27.18 -11.40
CA LYS A 254 16.09 -27.62 -10.93
C LYS A 254 15.61 -26.80 -9.74
N VAL A 255 14.41 -26.25 -9.83
CA VAL A 255 13.78 -25.48 -8.76
C VAL A 255 12.54 -26.21 -8.26
N GLY A 256 12.54 -26.60 -6.99
CA GLY A 256 11.37 -27.13 -6.30
C GLY A 256 10.60 -26.03 -5.58
N ILE A 257 9.27 -25.99 -5.74
CA ILE A 257 8.37 -25.06 -5.05
C ILE A 257 7.54 -25.84 -4.05
N LEU A 258 7.73 -25.52 -2.76
CA LEU A 258 7.00 -26.08 -1.65
C LEU A 258 5.90 -25.13 -1.19
N GLY A 259 4.65 -25.50 -1.47
CA GLY A 259 3.45 -24.69 -1.26
C GLY A 259 3.04 -23.93 -2.53
N LEU A 260 1.78 -24.10 -2.94
CA LEU A 260 1.20 -23.54 -4.16
C LEU A 260 -0.07 -22.74 -3.90
N SER A 261 -0.78 -23.06 -2.82
CA SER A 261 -1.90 -22.29 -2.32
C SER A 261 -1.49 -20.84 -1.99
N TYR A 262 -2.44 -19.89 -2.11
CA TYR A 262 -2.14 -18.48 -1.82
C TYR A 262 -1.83 -18.22 -0.34
N LYS A 263 -2.21 -19.16 0.53
CA LYS A 263 -1.94 -19.19 1.97
C LYS A 263 -2.09 -20.62 2.51
N PRO A 264 -1.68 -20.91 3.76
CA PRO A 264 -1.84 -22.23 4.35
C PRO A 264 -3.29 -22.72 4.43
N ASP A 265 -3.44 -24.05 4.55
CA ASP A 265 -4.70 -24.73 4.92
C ASP A 265 -5.87 -24.49 3.95
N THR A 266 -5.57 -24.33 2.65
CA THR A 266 -6.60 -24.15 1.63
C THR A 266 -6.12 -24.66 0.26
N PRO A 267 -7.01 -25.25 -0.57
CA PRO A 267 -6.68 -25.66 -1.95
C PRO A 267 -6.73 -24.49 -2.95
N VAL A 268 -7.00 -23.26 -2.48
CA VAL A 268 -7.23 -22.09 -3.34
C VAL A 268 -5.91 -21.54 -3.87
N VAL A 269 -5.84 -21.40 -5.19
CA VAL A 269 -4.65 -20.92 -5.93
C VAL A 269 -4.91 -19.64 -6.71
N GLU A 270 -6.09 -19.04 -6.58
CA GLU A 270 -6.44 -17.81 -7.28
C GLU A 270 -5.46 -16.68 -6.93
N CYS A 271 -4.85 -16.09 -7.95
CA CYS A 271 -3.77 -15.10 -7.81
C CYS A 271 -2.62 -15.57 -6.89
N SER A 272 -2.32 -16.87 -6.82
CA SER A 272 -1.22 -17.39 -6.01
C SER A 272 0.13 -16.91 -6.53
N ALA A 273 0.91 -16.30 -5.64
CA ALA A 273 2.28 -15.87 -5.93
C ALA A 273 3.20 -17.04 -6.28
N ALA A 274 2.99 -18.20 -5.67
CA ALA A 274 3.79 -19.41 -5.91
C ALA A 274 3.53 -19.96 -7.32
N CYS A 275 2.27 -20.03 -7.74
CA CYS A 275 1.92 -20.46 -9.11
C CYS A 275 2.42 -19.45 -10.16
N ALA A 276 2.29 -18.15 -9.89
CA ALA A 276 2.85 -17.11 -10.76
C ALA A 276 4.37 -17.20 -10.88
N LEU A 277 5.07 -17.49 -9.78
CA LEU A 277 6.51 -17.71 -9.77
C LEU A 277 6.90 -18.97 -10.55
N ALA A 278 6.19 -20.09 -10.35
CA ALA A 278 6.38 -21.33 -11.11
C ALA A 278 6.34 -21.06 -12.62
N ASN A 279 5.29 -20.38 -13.09
CA ASN A 279 5.10 -20.04 -14.50
C ASN A 279 6.16 -19.10 -15.06
N LYS A 280 6.84 -18.30 -14.24
CA LYS A 280 7.98 -17.49 -14.69
C LYS A 280 9.28 -18.30 -14.73
N LEU A 281 9.50 -19.15 -13.73
CA LEU A 281 10.72 -19.96 -13.59
C LEU A 281 10.91 -20.96 -14.74
N ILE A 282 9.84 -21.51 -15.33
CA ILE A 282 9.93 -22.48 -16.44
C ILE A 282 10.70 -21.98 -17.67
N SER A 283 10.96 -20.67 -17.80
CA SER A 283 11.77 -20.11 -18.88
C SER A 283 13.26 -20.38 -18.68
N THR A 284 13.73 -20.43 -17.43
CA THR A 284 15.15 -20.57 -17.07
C THR A 284 15.44 -21.90 -16.36
N PHE A 285 14.46 -22.49 -15.70
CA PHE A 285 14.60 -23.64 -14.79
C PHE A 285 13.71 -24.81 -15.17
N ASP A 286 14.09 -26.00 -14.71
CA ASP A 286 13.19 -27.14 -14.62
C ASP A 286 12.45 -27.04 -13.28
N VAL A 287 11.12 -26.86 -13.34
CA VAL A 287 10.32 -26.50 -12.16
C VAL A 287 9.56 -27.72 -11.66
N LEU A 288 9.74 -28.02 -10.38
CA LEU A 288 8.97 -29.02 -9.64
C LEU A 288 8.11 -28.34 -8.58
N ALA A 289 6.96 -28.92 -8.24
CA ALA A 289 6.00 -28.31 -7.35
C ALA A 289 5.27 -29.33 -6.48
N TYR A 290 5.08 -29.00 -5.20
CA TYR A 290 4.29 -29.80 -4.27
C TYR A 290 3.49 -28.88 -3.32
N ASP A 291 2.22 -29.20 -3.12
CA ASP A 291 1.35 -28.65 -2.09
C ASP A 291 0.40 -29.76 -1.61
N PRO A 292 0.14 -29.91 -0.31
CA PRO A 292 -0.66 -31.02 0.19
C PRO A 292 -2.15 -30.91 -0.17
N LEU A 293 -2.65 -29.71 -0.49
CA LEU A 293 -4.09 -29.46 -0.71
C LEU A 293 -4.37 -28.87 -2.09
N ALA A 294 -3.40 -28.21 -2.71
CA ALA A 294 -3.65 -27.35 -3.86
C ALA A 294 -3.23 -27.94 -5.22
N MET A 295 -2.75 -29.19 -5.27
CA MET A 295 -2.23 -29.82 -6.51
C MET A 295 -3.23 -29.76 -7.67
N SER A 296 -4.47 -30.21 -7.45
CA SER A 296 -5.49 -30.26 -8.49
C SER A 296 -5.82 -28.86 -9.04
N SER A 297 -5.94 -27.87 -8.16
CA SER A 297 -6.22 -26.49 -8.55
C SER A 297 -5.02 -25.85 -9.25
N ALA A 298 -3.81 -26.09 -8.74
CA ALA A 298 -2.57 -25.57 -9.30
C ALA A 298 -2.29 -26.14 -10.69
N PHE A 299 -2.56 -27.43 -10.91
CA PHE A 299 -2.43 -28.09 -12.21
C PHE A 299 -3.25 -27.40 -13.31
N GLN A 300 -4.42 -26.84 -12.98
CA GLN A 300 -5.28 -26.15 -13.94
C GLN A 300 -4.76 -24.77 -14.35
N ILE A 301 -3.89 -24.14 -13.54
CA ILE A 301 -3.45 -22.75 -13.75
C ILE A 301 -1.95 -22.61 -14.05
N CYS A 302 -1.15 -23.60 -13.69
CA CYS A 302 0.27 -23.64 -13.99
C CYS A 302 0.50 -24.08 -15.45
N ASP A 303 1.61 -23.62 -16.02
CA ASP A 303 2.09 -24.09 -17.33
C ASP A 303 2.34 -25.61 -17.27
N THR A 304 2.05 -26.30 -18.37
CA THR A 304 2.17 -27.77 -18.47
C THR A 304 3.59 -28.29 -18.26
N ARG A 305 4.61 -27.42 -18.32
CA ARG A 305 6.01 -27.75 -18.04
C ARG A 305 6.35 -27.81 -16.54
N VAL A 306 5.47 -27.36 -15.65
CA VAL A 306 5.65 -27.51 -14.21
C VAL A 306 5.40 -28.96 -13.83
N HIS A 307 6.40 -29.62 -13.24
CA HIS A 307 6.28 -31.02 -12.80
C HIS A 307 5.73 -31.11 -11.38
N PHE A 308 4.54 -31.70 -11.24
CA PHE A 308 3.88 -31.90 -9.96
C PHE A 308 4.31 -33.24 -9.35
N VAL A 309 4.78 -33.21 -8.10
CA VAL A 309 5.24 -34.40 -7.37
C VAL A 309 4.35 -34.66 -6.15
N ASN A 310 4.43 -35.83 -5.52
CA ASN A 310 3.47 -36.27 -4.51
C ASN A 310 3.95 -36.12 -3.06
N SER A 311 5.21 -35.75 -2.85
CA SER A 311 5.78 -35.59 -1.51
C SER A 311 6.92 -34.58 -1.47
N VAL A 312 7.25 -34.11 -0.26
CA VAL A 312 8.44 -33.27 -0.01
C VAL A 312 9.71 -34.06 -0.35
N ASP A 313 9.77 -35.34 -0.04
CA ASP A 313 10.94 -36.19 -0.31
C ASP A 313 11.16 -36.37 -1.82
N GLU A 314 10.10 -36.59 -2.59
CA GLU A 314 10.18 -36.63 -4.06
C GLU A 314 10.60 -35.27 -4.63
N LEU A 315 10.05 -34.17 -4.10
CA LEU A 315 10.40 -32.81 -4.49
C LEU A 315 11.89 -32.52 -4.29
N VAL A 316 12.45 -32.93 -3.15
CA VAL A 316 13.83 -32.62 -2.79
C VAL A 316 14.80 -33.64 -3.39
N TYR A 317 14.60 -34.93 -3.12
CA TYR A 317 15.55 -36.01 -3.43
C TYR A 317 15.23 -36.72 -4.74
N GLY A 318 13.96 -37.05 -4.99
CA GLY A 318 13.54 -37.85 -6.14
C GLY A 318 14.00 -37.27 -7.49
N HIS A 319 14.10 -35.94 -7.57
CA HIS A 319 14.52 -35.24 -8.79
C HIS A 319 15.86 -34.51 -8.68
N ASN A 320 16.56 -34.61 -7.54
CA ASN A 320 17.79 -33.87 -7.25
C ASN A 320 17.63 -32.34 -7.40
N THR A 321 16.73 -31.75 -6.63
CA THR A 321 16.45 -30.31 -6.65
C THR A 321 17.68 -29.49 -6.26
N ASP A 322 17.93 -28.39 -6.98
CA ASP A 322 19.05 -27.49 -6.71
C ASP A 322 18.68 -26.34 -5.77
N ILE A 323 17.47 -25.83 -5.98
CA ILE A 323 16.91 -24.69 -5.26
C ILE A 323 15.52 -25.07 -4.78
N LEU A 324 15.28 -25.04 -3.48
CA LEU A 324 13.97 -25.27 -2.88
C LEU A 324 13.40 -23.93 -2.39
N LEU A 325 12.22 -23.55 -2.89
CA LEU A 325 11.46 -22.38 -2.45
C LEU A 325 10.38 -22.81 -1.46
N ILE A 326 10.45 -22.31 -0.22
CA ILE A 326 9.34 -22.44 0.73
C ILE A 326 8.39 -21.27 0.50
N ALA A 327 7.34 -21.50 -0.28
CA ALA A 327 6.49 -20.46 -0.83
C ALA A 327 5.18 -20.22 -0.04
N THR A 328 4.76 -21.18 0.80
CA THR A 328 3.58 -21.03 1.67
C THR A 328 3.96 -21.13 3.15
N ALA A 329 3.32 -20.32 4.01
CA ALA A 329 3.60 -20.25 5.44
C ALA A 329 3.06 -21.44 6.28
N SER A 330 3.06 -22.66 5.77
CA SER A 330 2.42 -23.80 6.48
C SER A 330 3.23 -24.23 7.69
N ASN A 331 2.55 -24.51 8.81
CA ASN A 331 3.20 -25.06 10.00
C ASN A 331 3.82 -26.44 9.74
N SER A 332 3.28 -27.21 8.79
CA SER A 332 3.84 -28.51 8.39
C SER A 332 5.28 -28.41 7.90
N TRP A 333 5.73 -27.22 7.48
CA TRP A 333 7.08 -27.01 6.96
C TRP A 333 8.13 -26.79 8.04
N LYS A 334 7.74 -26.42 9.25
CA LYS A 334 8.68 -26.07 10.34
C LYS A 334 9.53 -27.26 10.79
N ASN A 335 8.98 -28.47 10.70
CA ASN A 335 9.59 -29.70 11.20
C ASN A 335 10.07 -30.61 10.06
N ILE A 336 10.29 -30.07 8.86
CA ILE A 336 10.86 -30.87 7.77
C ILE A 336 12.29 -31.23 8.17
N THR A 337 12.56 -32.53 8.26
CA THR A 337 13.91 -33.05 8.39
C THR A 337 14.49 -33.27 7.00
N PHE A 338 15.69 -32.76 6.78
CA PHE A 338 16.44 -33.07 5.58
C PHE A 338 17.37 -34.25 5.89
N SER A 339 17.26 -35.32 5.10
CA SER A 339 18.22 -36.42 5.14
C SER A 339 19.52 -35.97 4.50
N CYS A 340 20.64 -36.57 4.91
CA CYS A 340 21.96 -36.24 4.38
C CYS A 340 21.92 -36.35 2.84
N THR A 341 21.91 -35.20 2.17
CA THR A 341 22.01 -35.16 0.72
C THR A 341 23.35 -35.74 0.34
N ASP A 342 23.41 -36.48 -0.77
CA ASP A 342 24.66 -36.75 -1.48
C ASP A 342 25.49 -35.44 -1.60
N LYS A 343 26.78 -35.53 -1.93
CA LYS A 343 27.76 -34.41 -1.96
C LYS A 343 27.33 -33.10 -2.68
N ARG A 344 26.14 -33.06 -3.30
CA ARG A 344 25.45 -31.94 -3.93
C ARG A 344 24.87 -30.95 -2.90
N THR A 345 25.20 -29.67 -3.08
CA THR A 345 24.60 -28.60 -2.28
C THR A 345 23.09 -28.46 -2.56
N LEU A 346 22.25 -28.12 -1.59
CA LEU A 346 20.86 -27.71 -1.78
C LEU A 346 20.70 -26.28 -1.26
N TYR A 347 20.17 -25.38 -2.09
CA TYR A 347 19.87 -24.01 -1.66
C TYR A 347 18.40 -23.90 -1.30
N ILE A 348 18.07 -23.47 -0.08
CA ILE A 348 16.70 -23.29 0.36
C ILE A 348 16.41 -21.81 0.49
N VAL A 349 15.51 -21.30 -0.34
CA VAL A 349 14.99 -19.93 -0.22
C VAL A 349 13.77 -19.97 0.70
N ASN A 350 13.99 -19.59 1.95
CA ASN A 350 12.96 -19.61 2.98
C ASN A 350 12.26 -18.24 3.05
N CYS A 351 11.20 -18.09 2.26
CA CYS A 351 10.49 -16.82 2.12
C CYS A 351 9.77 -16.38 3.40
N TRP A 352 9.44 -17.34 4.26
CA TRP A 352 8.64 -17.15 5.47
C TRP A 352 9.44 -17.27 6.77
N ARG A 353 10.73 -17.60 6.67
CA ARG A 353 11.64 -17.82 7.80
C ARG A 353 11.07 -18.85 8.79
N LEU A 354 10.60 -19.98 8.25
CA LEU A 354 9.99 -21.07 9.04
C LEU A 354 10.99 -22.05 9.65
N LEU A 355 12.17 -22.17 9.03
CA LEU A 355 13.19 -23.13 9.42
C LEU A 355 14.23 -22.43 10.28
N ASN A 356 14.73 -23.13 11.29
CA ASN A 356 15.92 -22.71 12.00
C ASN A 356 17.15 -22.92 11.10
N LYS A 357 17.75 -21.82 10.64
CA LYS A 357 18.87 -21.87 9.71
C LYS A 357 20.07 -22.59 10.30
N GLU A 358 20.47 -22.23 11.52
CA GLU A 358 21.67 -22.74 12.18
C GLU A 358 21.55 -24.25 12.38
N GLU A 359 20.44 -24.69 12.96
CA GLU A 359 20.16 -26.10 13.21
C GLU A 359 20.17 -26.95 11.93
N VAL A 360 19.57 -26.46 10.83
CA VAL A 360 19.54 -27.23 9.58
C VAL A 360 20.92 -27.27 8.92
N GLU A 361 21.65 -26.15 8.87
CA GLU A 361 22.98 -26.08 8.23
C GLU A 361 24.06 -26.82 9.02
N GLU A 362 24.01 -26.80 10.36
CA GLU A 362 24.93 -27.55 11.24
C GLU A 362 24.78 -29.07 11.05
N ASN A 363 23.53 -29.54 10.98
CA ASN A 363 23.23 -30.95 10.76
C ASN A 363 23.44 -31.40 9.31
N ASN A 364 23.50 -30.46 8.35
CA ASN A 364 23.59 -30.77 6.93
C ASN A 364 24.64 -29.90 6.21
N ARG A 365 25.86 -30.42 6.09
CA ARG A 365 27.00 -29.71 5.47
C ARG A 365 26.75 -29.21 4.04
N HIS A 366 25.82 -29.82 3.32
CA HIS A 366 25.48 -29.49 1.94
C HIS A 366 24.22 -28.62 1.81
N ILE A 367 23.53 -28.24 2.88
CA ILE A 367 22.36 -27.35 2.78
C ILE A 367 22.80 -25.90 3.03
N ARG A 368 22.24 -24.97 2.25
CA ARG A 368 22.41 -23.52 2.44
C ARG A 368 21.05 -22.84 2.43
N ILE A 369 20.70 -22.19 3.53
CA ILE A 369 19.42 -21.48 3.71
C ILE A 369 19.61 -19.98 3.49
N ILE A 370 18.80 -19.44 2.60
CA ILE A 370 18.67 -18.02 2.31
C ILE A 370 17.35 -17.56 2.91
N LEU A 371 17.44 -16.80 4.00
CA LEU A 371 16.29 -16.18 4.66
C LEU A 371 15.92 -14.89 3.93
N LEU A 372 14.72 -14.83 3.37
CA LEU A 372 14.22 -13.59 2.74
C LEU A 372 14.02 -12.52 3.83
N GLY A 373 14.52 -11.32 3.62
CA GLY A 373 14.47 -10.24 4.60
C GLY A 373 15.58 -10.20 5.64
N ASN A 374 16.60 -11.04 5.50
CA ASN A 374 17.74 -11.10 6.41
C ASN A 374 19.02 -10.69 5.66
N GLY A 375 19.73 -9.68 6.20
CA GLY A 375 20.93 -9.09 5.60
C GLY A 375 22.10 -10.07 5.46
N ASP A 376 22.28 -10.95 6.44
CA ASP A 376 23.42 -11.87 6.50
C ASP A 376 23.28 -13.00 5.49
N SER A 377 22.04 -13.45 5.24
CA SER A 377 21.74 -14.48 4.23
C SER A 377 22.10 -14.04 2.80
N LYS A 378 22.00 -12.74 2.50
CA LYS A 378 22.33 -12.21 1.16
C LYS A 378 23.79 -11.81 1.01
N PHE A 379 24.47 -11.52 2.12
CA PHE A 379 25.91 -11.31 2.15
C PHE A 379 26.69 -12.57 1.71
N VAL A 380 26.16 -13.76 2.00
CA VAL A 380 26.71 -15.05 1.53
C VAL A 380 26.68 -15.17 -0.01
N LEU A 381 25.60 -14.75 -0.67
CA LEU A 381 25.53 -14.77 -2.15
C LEU A 381 26.49 -13.77 -2.81
N ASN A 382 26.68 -12.60 -2.20
CA ASN A 382 27.62 -11.60 -2.70
C ASN A 382 29.09 -11.98 -2.44
N GLN A 383 29.38 -12.67 -1.32
CA GLN A 383 30.73 -13.16 -1.06
C GLN A 383 31.16 -14.26 -2.05
N LEU A 384 30.22 -15.08 -2.52
CA LEU A 384 30.46 -16.08 -3.57
C LEU A 384 30.79 -15.46 -4.94
N LYS A 385 30.46 -14.17 -5.16
CA LYS A 385 30.96 -13.40 -6.33
C LYS A 385 32.38 -12.86 -6.12
N THR A 386 32.86 -12.74 -4.88
CA THR A 386 34.13 -12.05 -4.56
C THR A 386 35.35 -12.95 -4.39
N SER A 387 35.24 -14.27 -4.63
CA SER A 387 36.42 -15.10 -4.88
C SER A 387 37.08 -14.78 -6.24
N ASP A 388 36.45 -13.94 -7.08
CA ASP A 388 37.09 -13.31 -8.23
C ASP A 388 36.93 -11.77 -8.21
N LYS A 389 38.02 -11.12 -7.85
CA LYS A 389 38.39 -9.70 -8.06
C LYS A 389 37.62 -8.58 -7.32
N THR A 390 38.44 -7.84 -6.57
CA THR A 390 38.34 -6.44 -6.13
C THR A 390 37.28 -6.09 -5.09
N ARG A 391 37.80 -5.83 -3.87
CA ARG A 391 37.16 -5.04 -2.80
C ARG A 391 36.64 -3.72 -3.38
N ASN A 392 35.32 -3.61 -3.57
CA ASN A 392 34.69 -2.32 -3.74
C ASN A 392 34.57 -1.66 -2.37
N THR A 393 35.53 -0.82 -2.04
CA THR A 393 35.43 0.17 -0.97
C THR A 393 34.31 1.14 -1.35
N ILE A 394 33.27 1.25 -0.53
CA ILE A 394 32.23 2.27 -0.68
C ILE A 394 32.90 3.63 -0.47
N LYS A 395 33.18 4.37 -1.56
CA LYS A 395 33.53 5.79 -1.49
C LYS A 395 32.24 6.58 -1.29
N ILE A 396 32.10 7.17 -0.11
CA ILE A 396 31.14 8.25 0.13
C ILE A 396 31.61 9.43 -0.74
N ILE A 397 30.80 9.81 -1.73
CA ILE A 397 31.06 10.98 -2.57
C ILE A 397 30.59 12.21 -1.77
N GLU A 398 31.52 12.94 -1.16
CA GLU A 398 31.27 14.30 -0.72
C GLU A 398 31.36 15.24 -1.93
N HIS A 399 30.31 16.01 -2.18
CA HIS A 399 30.34 17.11 -3.14
C HIS A 399 30.54 18.42 -2.40
N PRO A 400 31.64 19.15 -2.60
CA PRO A 400 31.72 20.54 -2.17
C PRO A 400 30.88 21.38 -3.14
N ILE A 401 29.91 22.14 -2.62
CA ILE A 401 29.15 23.10 -3.41
C ILE A 401 29.62 24.50 -3.00
N ASN A 402 30.10 25.26 -3.97
CA ASN A 402 30.47 26.66 -3.83
C ASN A 402 29.37 27.51 -4.51
N ILE A 403 28.54 28.22 -3.73
CA ILE A 403 27.56 29.19 -4.25
C ILE A 403 28.03 30.58 -3.79
N ASN A 404 28.58 31.35 -4.73
CA ASN A 404 29.31 32.58 -4.43
C ASN A 404 28.41 33.84 -4.44
N SER A 405 27.25 33.78 -3.78
CA SER A 405 26.45 34.98 -3.48
C SER A 405 25.71 34.85 -2.15
N LYS A 406 26.04 35.73 -1.20
CA LYS A 406 25.39 35.78 0.12
C LYS A 406 24.01 36.44 -0.01
N LEU A 407 22.94 35.74 0.38
CA LEU A 407 21.56 36.23 0.36
C LEU A 407 21.13 36.71 1.76
N ARG A 408 20.15 37.63 1.81
CA ARG A 408 19.39 37.97 3.02
C ARG A 408 18.09 37.14 3.04
N ILE A 409 17.99 36.20 3.97
CA ILE A 409 16.92 35.19 4.02
C ILE A 409 16.10 35.36 5.29
N LEU A 410 14.78 35.46 5.16
CA LEU A 410 13.83 35.39 6.27
C LEU A 410 13.43 33.94 6.54
N VAL A 411 13.51 33.49 7.79
CA VAL A 411 12.94 32.25 8.28
C VAL A 411 11.84 32.59 9.28
N THR A 412 10.57 32.48 8.86
CA THR A 412 9.44 32.63 9.78
C THR A 412 9.30 31.34 10.59
N GLY A 413 8.86 31.41 11.86
CA GLY A 413 8.86 30.24 12.76
C GLY A 413 10.26 29.87 13.25
N GLY A 414 11.18 30.85 13.25
CA GLY A 414 12.60 30.66 13.52
C GLY A 414 12.91 30.18 14.95
N ALA A 415 11.99 30.33 15.90
CA ALA A 415 12.14 29.78 17.25
C ALA A 415 11.68 28.31 17.35
N GLY A 416 11.03 27.75 16.33
CA GLY A 416 10.72 26.32 16.27
C GLY A 416 11.96 25.46 16.03
N PHE A 417 11.86 24.16 16.34
CA PHE A 417 12.96 23.19 16.15
C PHE A 417 13.49 23.17 14.71
N ILE A 418 12.60 23.06 13.71
CA ILE A 418 13.01 23.04 12.29
C ILE A 418 13.56 24.42 11.87
N GLY A 419 12.88 25.50 12.29
CA GLY A 419 13.25 26.87 11.93
C GLY A 419 14.65 27.25 12.42
N SER A 420 14.97 26.97 13.68
CA SER A 420 16.28 27.32 14.25
C SER A 420 17.41 26.48 13.68
N HIS A 421 17.19 25.19 13.40
CA HIS A 421 18.19 24.33 12.79
C HIS A 421 18.47 24.71 11.33
N LEU A 422 17.43 25.06 10.56
CA LEU A 422 17.58 25.58 9.19
C LEU A 422 18.33 26.91 9.20
N ALA A 423 17.92 27.84 10.05
CA ALA A 423 18.55 29.15 10.18
C ALA A 423 20.04 29.01 10.53
N ARG A 424 20.38 28.18 11.53
CA ARG A 424 21.76 27.90 11.93
C ARG A 424 22.59 27.33 10.80
N ARG A 425 22.02 26.45 9.98
CA ARG A 425 22.71 25.89 8.81
C ARG A 425 22.99 26.97 7.77
N LEU A 426 22.00 27.82 7.47
CA LEU A 426 22.15 28.89 6.47
C LEU A 426 23.13 29.99 6.93
N VAL A 427 23.19 30.29 8.23
CA VAL A 427 24.24 31.16 8.82
C VAL A 427 25.63 30.55 8.59
N LYS A 428 25.80 29.24 8.83
CA LYS A 428 27.07 28.54 8.58
C LYS A 428 27.46 28.52 7.10
N GLU A 429 26.49 28.60 6.20
CA GLU A 429 26.70 28.73 4.75
C GLU A 429 27.03 30.18 4.33
N GLY A 430 27.09 31.12 5.28
CA GLY A 430 27.53 32.50 5.06
C GLY A 430 26.43 33.47 4.60
N HIS A 431 25.16 33.06 4.67
CA HIS A 431 24.01 33.91 4.38
C HIS A 431 23.64 34.81 5.57
N TYR A 432 22.95 35.92 5.31
CA TYR A 432 22.39 36.79 6.35
C TYR A 432 20.98 36.32 6.68
N ILE A 433 20.76 35.80 7.89
CA ILE A 433 19.50 35.19 8.29
C ILE A 433 18.74 36.08 9.26
N VAL A 434 17.53 36.45 8.85
CA VAL A 434 16.52 37.08 9.70
C VAL A 434 15.56 35.97 10.14
N CYS A 435 15.37 35.78 11.43
CA CYS A 435 14.34 34.89 11.99
C CYS A 435 13.18 35.73 12.51
N ALA A 436 11.94 35.30 12.29
CA ALA A 436 10.77 35.97 12.86
C ALA A 436 9.84 34.96 13.54
N ASP A 437 9.50 35.19 14.80
CA ASP A 437 8.66 34.31 15.61
C ASP A 437 8.04 35.08 16.79
N TRP A 438 6.87 34.65 17.27
CA TRP A 438 6.18 35.28 18.41
C TRP A 438 6.79 34.88 19.76
N LYS A 439 7.53 33.77 19.80
CA LYS A 439 8.29 33.31 20.97
C LYS A 439 9.80 33.28 20.70
N ARG A 440 10.61 33.23 21.76
CA ARG A 440 12.06 33.00 21.63
C ARG A 440 12.35 31.50 21.53
N ASN A 441 13.52 31.15 20.99
CA ASN A 441 13.93 29.75 20.85
C ASN A 441 14.30 29.17 22.22
N ASP A 442 13.85 27.94 22.47
CA ASP A 442 14.07 27.25 23.75
C ASP A 442 15.39 26.45 23.79
N TYR A 443 16.10 26.34 22.66
CA TYR A 443 17.25 25.44 22.45
C TYR A 443 18.58 26.15 22.17
N PHE A 444 18.53 27.35 21.59
CA PHE A 444 19.68 28.13 21.14
C PHE A 444 19.51 29.59 21.51
N GLN A 445 20.62 30.27 21.80
CA GLN A 445 20.65 31.73 21.84
C GLN A 445 20.54 32.31 20.42
N GLU A 446 19.94 33.50 20.27
CA GLU A 446 19.59 34.08 18.96
C GLU A 446 20.80 34.21 18.02
N ASN A 447 21.95 34.60 18.56
CA ASN A 447 23.21 34.72 17.83
C ASN A 447 23.79 33.38 17.33
N GLU A 448 23.32 32.24 17.85
CA GLU A 448 23.80 30.92 17.43
C GLU A 448 23.14 30.43 16.15
N PHE A 449 21.95 30.96 15.79
CA PHE A 449 21.18 30.45 14.67
C PHE A 449 20.68 31.50 13.69
N CYS A 450 20.75 32.79 14.01
CA CYS A 450 20.38 33.85 13.07
C CYS A 450 21.24 35.10 13.28
N ASN A 451 21.27 35.96 12.27
CA ASN A 451 21.93 37.26 12.35
C ASN A 451 21.01 38.31 12.99
N GLU A 452 19.69 38.12 12.86
CA GLU A 452 18.67 39.03 13.36
C GLU A 452 17.44 38.23 13.79
N PHE A 453 16.94 38.47 15.00
CA PHE A 453 15.73 37.82 15.51
C PHE A 453 14.63 38.85 15.77
N LEU A 454 13.51 38.68 15.09
CA LEU A 454 12.34 39.53 15.14
C LEU A 454 11.26 38.85 15.99
N LYS A 455 11.17 39.23 17.28
CA LYS A 455 10.11 38.74 18.17
C LYS A 455 8.79 39.44 17.87
N MET A 456 7.97 38.86 17.00
CA MET A 456 6.73 39.46 16.53
C MET A 456 5.69 38.41 16.10
N ASP A 457 4.42 38.78 16.20
CA ASP A 457 3.32 37.93 15.75
C ASP A 457 3.05 38.15 14.26
N LEU A 458 3.37 37.15 13.44
CA LEU A 458 3.16 37.17 11.99
C LEU A 458 1.71 36.91 11.55
N ARG A 459 0.76 36.84 12.51
CA ARG A 459 -0.69 36.97 12.25
C ARG A 459 -1.13 38.44 12.12
N VAL A 460 -0.24 39.38 12.40
CA VAL A 460 -0.47 40.81 12.22
C VAL A 460 0.20 41.23 10.91
N HIS A 461 -0.59 41.75 9.97
CA HIS A 461 -0.14 42.10 8.63
C HIS A 461 1.08 43.03 8.61
N ASP A 462 1.08 44.07 9.46
CA ASP A 462 2.17 45.05 9.49
C ASP A 462 3.50 44.44 9.99
N ASN A 463 3.44 43.45 10.88
CA ASN A 463 4.63 42.71 11.30
C ASN A 463 5.23 41.90 10.14
N CYS A 464 4.40 41.35 9.25
CA CYS A 464 4.88 40.66 8.05
C CYS A 464 5.58 41.63 7.09
N LEU A 465 5.13 42.89 7.00
CA LEU A 465 5.79 43.92 6.19
C LEU A 465 7.18 44.25 6.73
N VAL A 466 7.30 44.37 8.06
CA VAL A 466 8.57 44.62 8.73
C VAL A 466 9.52 43.42 8.53
N ALA A 467 9.04 42.20 8.79
CA ALA A 467 9.86 41.00 8.71
C ALA A 467 10.40 40.70 7.31
N THR A 468 9.61 40.97 6.27
CA THR A 468 9.99 40.68 4.87
C THR A 468 10.84 41.77 4.22
N LYS A 469 11.04 42.92 4.89
CA LYS A 469 11.75 44.06 4.32
C LYS A 469 13.20 43.71 3.99
N GLY A 470 13.58 43.89 2.72
CA GLY A 470 14.93 43.66 2.23
C GLY A 470 15.38 42.19 2.18
N CYS A 471 14.47 41.22 2.36
CA CYS A 471 14.80 39.81 2.27
C CYS A 471 14.65 39.29 0.83
N ASP A 472 15.69 38.66 0.30
CA ASP A 472 15.74 38.03 -1.01
C ASP A 472 14.87 36.78 -1.05
N LEU A 473 14.91 35.99 0.03
CA LEU A 473 14.21 34.71 0.15
C LEU A 473 13.45 34.63 1.48
N VAL A 474 12.28 33.99 1.47
CA VAL A 474 11.49 33.74 2.68
C VAL A 474 11.20 32.24 2.78
N PHE A 475 11.69 31.60 3.83
CA PHE A 475 11.23 30.28 4.27
C PHE A 475 10.07 30.48 5.24
N ASN A 476 8.85 30.14 4.80
CA ASN A 476 7.67 30.31 5.61
C ASN A 476 7.42 29.08 6.50
N LEU A 477 7.94 29.07 7.73
CA LEU A 477 7.73 27.99 8.72
C LEU A 477 6.89 28.48 9.93
N ALA A 478 6.44 29.74 9.93
CA ALA A 478 5.46 30.25 10.88
C ALA A 478 4.07 29.73 10.50
N ALA A 479 3.70 28.60 11.07
CA ALA A 479 2.41 28.00 10.83
C ALA A 479 1.98 27.24 12.09
N ASP A 480 0.74 27.45 12.54
CA ASP A 480 0.13 26.60 13.56
C ASP A 480 -0.56 25.41 12.87
N VAL A 481 0.23 24.63 12.13
CA VAL A 481 -0.26 23.47 11.38
C VAL A 481 0.73 22.32 11.49
N GLY A 482 0.27 21.22 12.09
CA GLY A 482 0.79 19.88 11.78
C GLY A 482 1.84 19.28 12.71
N GLY A 483 1.69 19.40 14.04
CA GLY A 483 2.44 18.59 15.02
C GLY A 483 1.65 17.37 15.53
N MET A 484 2.25 16.47 16.33
CA MET A 484 1.51 15.37 17.00
C MET A 484 0.29 15.86 17.78
N GLY A 485 0.34 17.09 18.31
CA GLY A 485 -0.81 17.73 18.95
C GLY A 485 -2.02 17.91 18.02
N TYR A 486 -1.82 18.08 16.71
CA TYR A 486 -2.90 18.17 15.70
C TYR A 486 -3.62 16.83 15.52
N THR A 487 -2.86 15.75 15.34
CA THR A 487 -3.41 14.38 15.22
C THR A 487 -4.11 13.94 16.51
N LEU A 488 -3.73 14.51 17.65
CA LEU A 488 -4.33 14.22 18.95
C LEU A 488 -5.51 15.13 19.34
N SER A 489 -5.64 16.35 18.81
CA SER A 489 -6.59 17.36 19.34
C SER A 489 -7.60 17.98 18.36
N GLY A 490 -7.38 17.94 17.04
CA GLY A 490 -8.38 18.31 16.03
C GLY A 490 -8.88 19.78 15.98
N LYS A 491 -8.13 20.77 16.48
CA LYS A 491 -8.49 22.21 16.39
C LYS A 491 -7.56 22.97 15.43
N ASN A 492 -8.11 23.91 14.65
CA ASN A 492 -7.42 24.69 13.60
C ASN A 492 -7.32 26.19 13.96
N ASP A 493 -6.22 26.86 13.60
CA ASP A 493 -6.17 28.32 13.36
C ASP A 493 -5.24 28.68 12.15
N GLY A 494 -5.78 28.67 10.93
CA GLY A 494 -5.05 28.84 9.66
C GLY A 494 -4.78 30.30 9.23
N ARG A 495 -4.85 31.28 10.14
CA ARG A 495 -4.79 32.71 9.77
C ARG A 495 -3.38 33.20 9.40
N SER A 496 -2.32 32.66 10.01
CA SER A 496 -0.92 33.09 9.81
C SER A 496 -0.38 32.74 8.42
N SER A 497 -0.66 31.54 7.93
CA SER A 497 -0.14 31.02 6.65
C SER A 497 -0.67 31.80 5.44
N THR A 498 -1.88 32.36 5.55
CA THR A 498 -2.57 33.03 4.45
C THR A 498 -2.06 34.47 4.24
N GLN A 499 -1.72 35.19 5.33
CA GLN A 499 -1.25 36.59 5.26
C GLN A 499 0.16 36.74 4.68
N CYS A 500 1.11 35.88 5.01
CA CYS A 500 2.46 35.92 4.43
C CYS A 500 2.48 35.55 2.93
N ASN A 501 1.57 34.66 2.50
CA ASN A 501 1.51 34.19 1.11
C ASN A 501 0.84 35.20 0.14
N LEU A 502 -0.07 36.04 0.63
CA LEU A 502 -0.83 36.99 -0.20
C LEU A 502 0.03 38.11 -0.84
N ARG A 503 1.28 38.34 -0.38
CA ARG A 503 2.08 39.48 -0.86
C ARG A 503 3.25 39.15 -1.80
N ARG A 504 3.51 37.88 -2.16
CA ARG A 504 4.42 37.52 -3.28
C ARG A 504 3.70 37.14 -4.59
N LEU A 505 2.37 37.23 -4.64
CA LEU A 505 1.56 36.86 -5.83
C LEU A 505 1.09 38.02 -6.72
N CYS A 506 1.61 39.24 -6.55
CA CYS A 506 1.39 40.33 -7.51
C CYS A 506 2.58 41.30 -7.44
N PRO A 507 3.60 41.24 -8.34
CA PRO A 507 3.48 41.22 -9.80
C PRO A 507 4.47 40.27 -10.53
N PHE A 508 4.66 39.03 -10.06
CA PHE A 508 5.51 38.03 -10.74
C PHE A 508 4.75 36.81 -11.28
N ALA A 509 3.43 36.91 -11.39
CA ALA A 509 2.58 35.86 -11.96
C ALA A 509 2.54 35.84 -13.50
N PHE A 510 3.49 36.49 -14.19
CA PHE A 510 3.54 36.55 -15.66
C PHE A 510 4.71 35.79 -16.31
N LEU A 511 5.42 34.91 -15.58
CA LEU A 511 6.50 34.11 -16.17
C LEU A 511 6.40 32.58 -15.98
N LEU A 512 5.21 32.06 -15.69
CA LEU A 512 4.96 30.60 -15.71
C LEU A 512 4.77 30.02 -17.13
N GLY A 513 4.83 30.87 -18.17
CA GLY A 513 4.90 30.45 -19.58
C GLY A 513 6.31 30.39 -20.19
N LYS A 514 7.36 30.82 -19.47
CA LYS A 514 8.75 30.81 -19.99
C LYS A 514 9.82 30.23 -19.03
N LEU A 515 9.50 29.87 -17.79
CA LEU A 515 10.43 29.14 -16.91
C LEU A 515 10.30 27.61 -17.09
N ARG A 516 10.63 27.12 -18.29
CA ARG A 516 10.93 25.70 -18.54
C ARG A 516 12.40 25.35 -18.24
N ARG A 517 13.17 26.25 -17.64
CA ARG A 517 14.55 26.01 -17.20
C ARG A 517 14.84 26.82 -15.92
N MET A 518 14.47 26.25 -14.77
CA MET A 518 15.23 26.46 -13.54
C MET A 518 15.57 25.07 -13.03
N ILE A 519 16.80 24.65 -13.34
CA ILE A 519 17.34 23.36 -12.93
C ILE A 519 17.64 23.49 -11.44
N ILE A 520 16.78 22.91 -10.60
CA ILE A 520 17.12 22.62 -9.20
C ILE A 520 18.17 21.51 -9.24
N PRO A 521 19.39 21.71 -8.71
CA PRO A 521 20.35 20.63 -8.57
C PRO A 521 19.71 19.51 -7.72
N LYS A 522 19.70 18.28 -8.24
CA LYS A 522 19.10 17.07 -7.60
C LYS A 522 19.59 16.80 -6.17
N SER A 523 20.63 17.48 -5.68
CA SER A 523 21.15 17.38 -4.31
C SER A 523 20.28 18.05 -3.25
N TYR A 524 19.53 19.12 -3.58
CA TYR A 524 18.68 19.83 -2.61
C TYR A 524 17.35 19.12 -2.28
N LEU A 525 16.95 18.11 -3.06
CA LEU A 525 15.72 17.33 -2.85
C LEU A 525 15.92 16.04 -2.03
N LYS A 526 17.12 15.82 -1.47
CA LYS A 526 17.44 14.57 -0.75
C LYS A 526 17.32 14.63 0.78
N SER A 527 17.12 15.79 1.40
CA SER A 527 17.02 15.89 2.86
C SER A 527 15.69 16.41 3.41
N ILE A 528 14.75 16.86 2.56
CA ILE A 528 13.35 17.11 2.95
C ILE A 528 12.45 16.78 1.74
N LYS A 529 11.64 15.71 1.83
CA LYS A 529 10.56 15.46 0.87
C LYS A 529 9.32 16.25 1.32
N VAL A 530 9.21 17.51 0.89
CA VAL A 530 7.92 18.21 0.91
C VAL A 530 7.18 17.91 -0.39
N TRP A 531 6.07 17.20 -0.28
CA TRP A 531 5.10 17.06 -1.36
C TRP A 531 4.22 18.30 -1.38
N LEU A 532 4.40 19.17 -2.37
CA LEU A 532 3.47 20.26 -2.68
C LEU A 532 2.59 19.81 -3.84
N GLU A 533 1.52 19.10 -3.52
CA GLU A 533 0.38 18.94 -4.43
C GLU A 533 -0.93 19.14 -3.66
N SER A 534 -1.38 20.39 -3.61
CA SER A 534 -2.79 20.72 -3.44
C SER A 534 -3.18 21.77 -4.49
N ARG A 535 -3.67 21.28 -5.62
CA ARG A 535 -4.44 22.09 -6.57
C ARG A 535 -5.89 22.04 -6.14
N GLN A 536 -6.42 23.12 -5.56
CA GLN A 536 -7.83 23.49 -5.75
C GLN A 536 -7.99 25.01 -5.60
N ALA A 537 -8.24 25.68 -6.73
CA ALA A 537 -9.33 26.64 -6.88
C ALA A 537 -9.38 27.07 -8.37
N PHE A 538 -10.50 26.76 -9.03
CA PHE A 538 -10.87 27.39 -10.29
C PHE A 538 -11.80 28.56 -9.97
N VAL A 539 -11.47 29.76 -10.43
CA VAL A 539 -12.42 30.88 -10.60
C VAL A 539 -12.10 31.54 -11.94
N LYS A 540 -13.14 31.78 -12.73
CA LYS A 540 -13.10 32.42 -14.06
C LYS A 540 -13.36 33.93 -13.91
N ILE A 541 -13.13 34.68 -15.00
CA ILE A 541 -13.44 36.11 -15.33
C ILE A 541 -12.11 36.91 -15.42
N GLN A 542 -11.67 37.57 -16.52
CA GLN A 542 -12.34 38.18 -17.69
C GLN A 542 -11.35 38.29 -18.88
N GLY A 543 -11.78 37.91 -20.10
CA GLY A 543 -11.38 38.53 -21.37
C GLY A 543 -9.98 38.31 -21.96
N LYS A 544 -9.72 37.15 -22.60
CA LYS A 544 -9.06 36.93 -23.94
C LYS A 544 -8.55 35.48 -24.07
N PRO A 545 -8.55 34.86 -25.27
CA PRO A 545 -8.33 33.42 -25.43
C PRO A 545 -6.84 33.08 -25.51
N PHE A 546 -6.42 31.96 -24.90
CA PHE A 546 -5.10 31.35 -25.13
C PHE A 546 -5.23 30.02 -25.89
N ARG A 547 -4.39 29.86 -26.92
CA ARG A 547 -4.27 28.69 -27.78
C ARG A 547 -3.60 27.52 -27.05
N TRP A 548 -4.08 26.30 -27.33
CA TRP A 548 -3.45 25.05 -26.94
C TRP A 548 -2.13 24.80 -27.67
N PHE A 549 -1.14 24.22 -26.98
CA PHE A 549 -0.16 23.33 -27.59
C PHE A 549 -0.04 22.08 -26.70
N THR A 550 -0.52 20.95 -27.21
CA THR A 550 -0.26 19.63 -26.64
C THR A 550 1.12 19.17 -27.09
N THR A 551 1.89 18.56 -26.19
CA THR A 551 3.00 17.70 -26.63
C THR A 551 2.44 16.29 -26.86
N LYS A 552 1.92 16.03 -28.06
CA LYS A 552 2.14 14.70 -28.67
C LYS A 552 3.56 14.71 -29.23
N ARG A 553 4.24 13.57 -29.11
CA ARG A 553 5.53 13.34 -29.79
C ARG A 553 5.43 13.80 -31.26
N GLY A 554 6.37 14.65 -31.67
CA GLY A 554 6.79 14.90 -33.05
C GLY A 554 5.72 14.99 -34.14
N GLY A 555 5.45 16.22 -34.61
CA GLY A 555 4.75 16.47 -35.88
C GLY A 555 4.28 17.93 -35.98
N LEU A 556 4.77 18.65 -36.98
CA LEU A 556 4.67 20.10 -37.20
C LEU A 556 3.36 20.58 -37.86
N GLN A 557 3.13 21.91 -37.80
CA GLN A 557 2.17 22.79 -38.52
C GLN A 557 0.72 22.79 -37.99
N GLY A 558 -0.04 23.88 -37.90
CA GLY A 558 0.05 25.26 -38.37
C GLY A 558 -1.23 26.02 -37.92
N SER A 559 -1.28 27.32 -38.14
CA SER A 559 -2.17 28.35 -37.58
C SER A 559 -3.56 28.55 -38.22
N SER A 560 -4.58 28.95 -37.43
CA SER A 560 -5.64 29.97 -37.73
C SER A 560 -6.69 29.98 -36.59
N LEU A 561 -6.85 31.03 -35.76
CA LEU A 561 -7.74 32.21 -35.88
C LEU A 561 -9.25 31.86 -35.97
N LEU A 562 -9.95 32.23 -34.89
CA LEU A 562 -11.39 32.38 -34.56
C LEU A 562 -12.29 32.93 -35.70
N PRO A 563 -13.66 32.87 -35.66
CA PRO A 563 -14.46 33.51 -34.59
C PRO A 563 -15.86 32.84 -34.31
N PRO A 564 -16.89 33.51 -33.75
CA PRO A 564 -17.41 33.19 -32.39
C PRO A 564 -18.96 33.08 -32.29
N SER A 565 -19.52 32.11 -31.56
CA SER A 565 -20.86 32.29 -30.94
C SER A 565 -21.33 31.04 -30.19
N LEU A 566 -22.02 31.31 -29.08
CA LEU A 566 -22.77 30.46 -28.14
C LEU A 566 -21.94 29.77 -27.05
#